data_AF-A0A8J7VE41-F1
#
_entry.id   AF-A0A8J7VE41-F1
#
_cell.length_a   1.000
_cell.length_b   1.000
_cell.length_c   1.000
_cell.angle_alpha   90.00
_cell.angle_beta   90.00
_cell.angle_gamma   90.00
#
_symmetry.space_group_name_H-M   'P 1'
#
loop_
_entity.id
_entity.type
_entity.pdbx_description
1 polymer ?
#
loop_
_entity_poly.entity_id
_entity_poly.type
_entity_poly.pdbx_seq_one_letter_code
_entity_poly.pdbx_strand_id
1 'polypeptide(L)'
;MGLPPMIPGRIRDLLVREAHLHLGREAIAPVLVEHESRLQEWRARKPGLFASAATKAAHTAEGAELEEALALLRTGIAQLDRVEPHIRRLVLEAAEDHCREHHPDYLRALAIRERRADWDRCLQRFAEKLYGFTQALGNARNMATSGYHWERQNYSQSTLQAFLLAIQAGRQVEDEVTFANDIVDVQQSLLAQASLPATALPKLRAVNFSQWVAMISNLPLAEAQVQFDEISADAKKLSDETLPQLYAQAQLADASQSEALHGYVMRVLESLRGSIGSFVNPDETEANVADSERMLAELARNSVLGRLPT
;
A
#
# COMPACT_ATOMS: atom_id res chain seq x y z
N MET A 1 -0.81 -17.31 35.32
CA MET A 1 0.07 -16.19 34.92
C MET A 1 0.78 -16.64 33.64
N GLY A 2 0.30 -16.18 32.48
CA GLY A 2 0.99 -16.46 31.22
C GLY A 2 2.32 -15.74 31.22
N LEU A 3 3.39 -16.41 30.79
CA LEU A 3 4.67 -15.77 30.54
C LEU A 3 4.44 -14.56 29.60
N PRO A 4 5.09 -13.41 29.83
CA PRO A 4 5.02 -12.31 28.88
C PRO A 4 5.45 -12.85 27.51
N PRO A 5 4.73 -12.50 26.42
CA PRO A 5 5.13 -12.92 25.10
C PRO A 5 6.60 -12.53 24.90
N MET A 6 7.45 -13.48 24.52
CA MET A 6 8.86 -13.20 24.24
C MET A 6 8.90 -12.16 23.13
N ILE A 7 9.26 -10.92 23.49
CA ILE A 7 9.49 -9.85 22.53
C ILE A 7 10.82 -10.17 21.84
N PRO A 8 10.86 -10.37 20.52
CA PRO A 8 12.12 -10.62 19.81
C PRO A 8 13.15 -9.52 20.11
N GLY A 9 14.43 -9.89 20.21
CA GLY A 9 15.48 -8.96 20.64
C GLY A 9 15.53 -7.67 19.81
N ARG A 10 15.46 -7.79 18.48
CA ARG A 10 15.51 -6.65 17.55
C ARG A 10 14.38 -5.64 17.79
N ILE A 11 13.13 -6.09 17.86
CA ILE A 11 11.98 -5.18 18.04
C ILE A 11 11.97 -4.59 19.46
N ARG A 12 12.34 -5.37 20.48
CA ARG A 12 12.51 -4.85 21.84
C ARG A 12 13.53 -3.71 21.87
N ASP A 13 14.70 -3.92 21.30
CA ASP A 13 15.79 -2.94 21.36
C ASP A 13 15.39 -1.64 20.62
N LEU A 14 14.67 -1.74 19.50
CA LEU A 14 14.13 -0.58 18.78
C LEU A 14 13.05 0.17 19.59
N LEU A 15 12.16 -0.56 20.26
CA LEU A 15 11.13 0.02 21.12
C LEU A 15 11.72 0.73 22.34
N VAL A 16 12.77 0.17 22.95
CA VAL A 16 13.50 0.82 24.07
C VAL A 16 14.13 2.13 23.60
N ARG A 17 14.75 2.15 22.42
CA ARG A 17 15.29 3.38 21.81
C ARG A 17 14.19 4.40 21.55
N GLU A 18 13.06 3.98 20.99
CA GLU A 18 11.89 4.86 20.78
C GLU A 18 11.40 5.48 22.10
N ALA A 19 11.32 4.68 23.18
CA ALA A 19 10.92 5.17 24.50
C ALA A 19 11.93 6.20 25.07
N HIS A 20 13.23 5.97 24.94
CA HIS A 20 14.23 6.96 25.38
C HIS A 20 14.19 8.25 24.57
N LEU A 21 13.92 8.20 23.25
CA LEU A 21 13.73 9.41 22.46
C LEU A 21 12.51 10.20 22.93
N HIS A 22 11.43 9.51 23.28
CA HIS A 22 10.24 10.14 23.86
C HIS A 22 10.54 10.79 25.22
N LEU A 23 11.17 10.07 26.15
CA LEU A 23 11.58 10.59 27.46
C LEU A 23 12.53 11.80 27.33
N GLY A 24 13.50 11.73 26.42
CA GLY A 24 14.41 12.84 26.14
C GLY A 24 13.66 14.08 25.65
N ARG A 25 12.67 13.90 24.78
CA ARG A 25 11.81 15.01 24.32
C ARG A 25 10.96 15.58 25.45
N GLU A 26 10.35 14.73 26.27
CA GLU A 26 9.55 15.14 27.42
C GLU A 26 10.38 15.91 28.46
N ALA A 27 11.66 15.59 28.61
CA ALA A 27 12.57 16.31 29.51
C ALA A 27 13.00 17.67 28.93
N ILE A 28 13.30 17.76 27.64
CA ILE A 28 13.87 18.97 27.02
C ILE A 28 12.79 19.99 26.63
N ALA A 29 11.66 19.55 26.07
CA ALA A 29 10.70 20.45 25.44
C ALA A 29 10.03 21.45 26.42
N PRO A 30 9.58 21.05 27.62
CA PRO A 30 9.03 22.01 28.59
C PRO A 30 10.07 23.02 29.07
N VAL A 31 11.31 22.55 29.31
CA VAL A 31 12.42 23.37 29.78
C VAL A 31 12.83 24.39 28.72
N LEU A 32 12.81 24.01 27.44
CA LEU A 32 13.04 24.93 26.32
C LEU A 32 12.01 26.07 26.32
N VAL A 33 10.72 25.75 26.42
CA VAL A 33 9.64 26.75 26.45
C VAL A 33 9.80 27.71 27.64
N GLU A 34 10.13 27.18 28.82
CA GLU A 34 10.38 27.99 30.01
C GLU A 34 11.56 28.95 29.80
N HIS A 35 12.69 28.46 29.28
CA HIS A 35 13.88 29.28 29.05
C HIS A 35 13.64 30.33 27.94
N GLU A 36 12.84 30.02 26.93
CA GLU A 36 12.44 30.98 25.90
C GLU A 36 11.60 32.12 26.50
N SER A 37 10.66 31.79 27.40
CA SER A 37 9.90 32.80 28.14
C SER A 37 10.80 33.66 29.03
N ARG A 38 11.73 33.04 29.78
CA ARG A 38 12.69 33.76 30.64
C ARG A 38 13.58 34.70 29.84
N LEU A 39 14.04 34.29 28.64
CA LEU A 39 14.80 35.17 27.76
C LEU A 39 13.98 36.36 27.25
N GLN A 40 12.68 36.16 26.95
CA GLN A 40 11.79 37.26 26.57
C GLN A 40 11.56 38.26 27.71
N GLU A 41 11.33 37.76 28.93
CA GLU A 41 11.19 38.57 30.13
C GLU A 41 12.48 39.36 30.44
N TRP A 42 13.64 38.69 30.36
CA TRP A 42 14.95 39.33 30.49
C TRP A 42 15.15 40.44 29.44
N ARG A 43 14.79 40.19 28.17
CA ARG A 43 14.86 41.20 27.08
C ARG A 43 13.96 42.41 27.35
N ALA A 44 12.84 42.22 28.04
CA ALA A 44 11.93 43.30 28.44
C ALA A 44 12.45 44.10 29.65
N ARG A 45 13.19 43.45 30.57
CA ARG A 45 13.72 44.03 31.82
C ARG A 45 15.04 44.82 31.63
N LYS A 46 15.15 45.59 30.55
CA LYS A 46 16.39 46.33 30.23
C LYS A 46 16.82 47.21 31.42
N PRO A 47 18.12 47.22 31.79
CA PRO A 47 18.61 48.08 32.86
C PRO A 47 18.40 49.55 32.47
N GLY A 48 17.91 50.36 33.42
CA GLY A 48 17.67 51.79 33.19
C GLY A 48 18.95 52.55 32.79
N LEU A 49 18.78 53.70 32.13
CA LEU A 49 19.90 54.51 31.61
C LEU A 49 20.97 54.83 32.68
N PHE A 50 20.53 55.03 33.93
CA PHE A 50 21.37 55.36 35.09
C PHE A 50 21.82 54.14 35.92
N ALA A 51 21.58 52.91 35.45
CA ALA A 51 22.05 51.71 36.15
C ALA A 51 23.58 51.68 36.24
N SER A 52 24.10 51.17 37.37
CA SER A 52 25.54 51.06 37.61
C SER A 52 26.22 50.14 36.59
N ALA A 53 27.54 50.30 36.41
CA ALA A 53 28.33 49.43 35.54
C ALA A 53 28.22 47.95 35.97
N ALA A 54 28.22 47.67 37.28
CA ALA A 54 28.05 46.33 37.83
C ALA A 54 26.66 45.74 37.49
N THR A 55 25.60 46.55 37.57
CA THR A 55 24.23 46.12 37.22
C THR A 55 24.10 45.82 35.73
N LYS A 56 24.71 46.65 34.87
CA LYS A 56 24.73 46.42 33.42
C LYS A 56 25.52 45.15 33.07
N ALA A 57 26.67 44.93 33.71
CA ALA A 57 27.50 43.73 33.53
C ALA A 57 26.79 42.45 34.00
N ALA A 58 26.13 42.47 35.16
CA ALA A 58 25.35 41.34 35.66
C ALA A 58 24.20 40.99 34.72
N HIS A 59 23.45 42.01 34.23
CA HIS A 59 22.39 41.81 33.26
C HIS A 59 22.91 41.19 31.96
N THR A 60 24.06 41.63 31.44
CA THR A 60 24.66 41.02 30.24
C THR A 60 25.12 39.58 30.45
N ALA A 61 25.67 39.26 31.63
CA ALA A 61 26.09 37.90 31.96
C ALA A 61 24.89 36.94 32.05
N GLU A 62 23.82 37.35 32.75
CA GLU A 62 22.58 36.58 32.83
C GLU A 62 21.97 36.32 31.45
N GLY A 63 22.01 37.30 30.55
CA GLY A 63 21.56 37.12 29.17
C GLY A 63 22.39 36.11 28.38
N ALA A 64 23.72 36.14 28.54
CA ALA A 64 24.62 35.20 27.88
C ALA A 64 24.42 33.76 28.37
N GLU A 65 24.25 33.56 29.69
CA GLU A 65 23.95 32.25 30.27
C GLU A 65 22.61 31.69 29.77
N LEU A 66 21.57 32.53 29.67
CA LEU A 66 20.27 32.13 29.12
C LEU A 66 20.37 31.75 27.63
N GLU A 67 21.11 32.52 26.83
CA GLU A 67 21.30 32.23 25.41
C GLU A 67 22.12 30.94 25.18
N GLU A 68 23.13 30.68 26.00
CA GLU A 68 23.92 29.44 25.96
C GLU A 68 23.06 28.22 26.33
N ALA A 69 22.30 28.30 27.43
CA ALA A 69 21.39 27.23 27.84
C ALA A 69 20.35 26.92 26.75
N LEU A 70 19.78 27.94 26.12
CA LEU A 70 18.85 27.78 25.00
C LEU A 70 19.50 27.16 23.77
N ALA A 71 20.75 27.49 23.48
CA ALA A 71 21.49 26.87 22.38
C ALA A 71 21.68 25.36 22.61
N LEU A 72 21.97 24.94 23.83
CA LEU A 72 22.08 23.53 24.20
C LEU A 72 20.73 22.79 24.07
N LEU A 73 19.65 23.36 24.62
CA LEU A 73 18.31 22.77 24.55
C LEU A 73 17.82 22.63 23.10
N ARG A 74 18.02 23.66 22.27
CA ARG A 74 17.70 23.61 20.84
C ARG A 74 18.53 22.57 20.09
N THR A 75 19.80 22.42 20.43
CA THR A 75 20.65 21.37 19.87
C THR A 75 20.10 19.98 20.21
N GLY A 76 19.69 19.77 21.46
CA GLY A 76 19.06 18.52 21.89
C GLY A 76 17.77 18.20 21.13
N ILE A 77 16.86 19.17 20.99
CA ILE A 77 15.64 18.99 20.16
C ILE A 77 15.99 18.68 18.71
N ALA A 78 16.95 19.40 18.11
CA ALA A 78 17.36 19.16 16.73
C ALA A 78 17.95 17.75 16.53
N GLN A 79 18.64 17.20 17.54
CA GLN A 79 19.11 15.82 17.52
C GLN A 79 17.94 14.83 17.56
N LEU A 80 16.97 15.03 18.45
CA LEU A 80 15.78 14.19 18.54
C LEU A 80 14.96 14.22 17.24
N ASP A 81 14.75 15.41 16.67
CA ASP A 81 14.04 15.60 15.39
C ASP A 81 14.73 14.87 14.22
N ARG A 82 16.05 14.71 14.28
CA ARG A 82 16.82 13.95 13.29
C ARG A 82 16.66 12.44 13.46
N VAL A 83 16.67 11.93 14.69
CA VAL A 83 16.75 10.49 14.98
C VAL A 83 15.36 9.83 15.01
N GLU A 84 14.39 10.50 15.62
CA GLU A 84 13.07 9.94 15.94
C GLU A 84 12.27 9.42 14.73
N PRO A 85 12.18 10.14 13.59
CA PRO A 85 11.45 9.63 12.42
C PRO A 85 12.00 8.31 11.89
N HIS A 86 13.32 8.13 11.94
CA HIS A 86 13.97 6.91 11.44
C HIS A 86 13.78 5.74 12.39
N ILE A 87 13.90 5.96 13.70
CA ILE A 87 13.61 4.92 14.69
C ILE A 87 12.14 4.48 14.60
N ARG A 88 11.19 5.42 14.51
CA ARG A 88 9.77 5.10 14.33
C ARG A 88 9.51 4.25 13.08
N ARG A 89 10.18 4.54 11.96
CA ARG A 89 10.10 3.71 10.73
C ARG A 89 10.62 2.29 10.98
N LEU A 90 11.81 2.16 11.57
CA LEU A 90 12.40 0.85 11.87
C LEU A 90 11.54 0.04 12.86
N VAL A 91 10.92 0.69 13.83
CA VAL A 91 9.97 0.09 14.77
C VAL A 91 8.75 -0.46 14.03
N LEU A 92 8.17 0.33 13.11
CA LEU A 92 7.02 -0.10 12.32
C LEU A 92 7.36 -1.30 11.43
N GLU A 93 8.51 -1.27 10.75
CA GLU A 93 9.00 -2.39 9.94
C GLU A 93 9.21 -3.65 10.78
N ALA A 94 9.87 -3.52 11.94
CA ALA A 94 10.08 -4.64 12.84
C ALA A 94 8.75 -5.19 13.41
N ALA A 95 7.75 -4.33 13.64
CA ALA A 95 6.42 -4.76 14.07
C ALA A 95 5.68 -5.52 12.97
N GLU A 96 5.82 -5.10 11.71
CA GLU A 96 5.30 -5.86 10.58
C GLU A 96 6.00 -7.23 10.45
N ASP A 97 7.33 -7.27 10.56
CA ASP A 97 8.11 -8.53 10.57
C ASP A 97 7.61 -9.47 11.68
N HIS A 98 7.40 -8.94 12.89
CA HIS A 98 6.85 -9.70 14.01
C HIS A 98 5.45 -10.25 13.71
N CYS A 99 4.58 -9.45 13.06
CA CYS A 99 3.27 -9.91 12.62
C CYS A 99 3.39 -11.06 11.60
N ARG A 100 4.32 -10.96 10.65
CA ARG A 100 4.56 -12.03 9.65
C ARG A 100 5.07 -13.32 10.30
N GLU A 101 5.89 -13.23 11.34
CA GLU A 101 6.49 -14.42 11.99
C GLU A 101 5.53 -15.11 12.96
N HIS A 102 4.71 -14.34 13.69
CA HIS A 102 3.97 -14.88 14.84
C HIS A 102 2.44 -14.79 14.73
N HIS A 103 1.91 -14.06 13.74
CA HIS A 103 0.47 -13.82 13.61
C HIS A 103 -0.10 -14.50 12.35
N PRO A 104 -0.60 -15.75 12.44
CA PRO A 104 -1.10 -16.48 11.27
C PRO A 104 -2.29 -15.79 10.58
N ASP A 105 -3.09 -15.04 11.33
CA ASP A 105 -4.19 -14.26 10.77
C ASP A 105 -3.71 -13.08 9.93
N TYR A 106 -2.59 -12.47 10.29
CA TYR A 106 -1.94 -11.43 9.50
C TYR A 106 -1.39 -11.99 8.19
N LEU A 107 -0.72 -13.15 8.24
CA LEU A 107 -0.25 -13.87 7.05
C LEU A 107 -1.40 -14.25 6.11
N ARG A 108 -2.52 -14.74 6.65
CA ARG A 108 -3.70 -15.07 5.83
C ARG A 108 -4.25 -13.84 5.14
N ALA A 109 -4.34 -12.71 5.84
CA ALA A 109 -4.79 -11.45 5.26
C ALA A 109 -3.82 -10.91 4.19
N LEU A 110 -2.50 -11.10 4.36
CA LEU A 110 -1.53 -10.81 3.29
C LEU A 110 -1.75 -11.69 2.07
N ALA A 111 -1.92 -13.00 2.26
CA ALA A 111 -2.17 -13.94 1.16
C ALA A 111 -3.46 -13.61 0.38
N ILE A 112 -4.52 -13.16 1.07
CA ILE A 112 -5.76 -12.68 0.44
C ILE A 112 -5.49 -11.45 -0.44
N ARG A 113 -4.63 -10.53 0.03
CA ARG A 113 -4.26 -9.32 -0.71
C ARG A 113 -3.43 -9.64 -1.94
N GLU A 114 -2.50 -10.60 -1.84
CA GLU A 114 -1.64 -11.02 -2.95
C GLU A 114 -2.44 -11.56 -4.14
N ARG A 115 -3.61 -12.18 -3.90
CA ARG A 115 -4.51 -12.65 -4.99
C ARG A 115 -4.96 -11.53 -5.92
N ARG A 116 -4.98 -10.28 -5.46
CA ARG A 116 -5.29 -9.14 -6.30
C ARG A 116 -4.28 -8.98 -7.44
N ALA A 117 -2.99 -9.13 -7.18
CA ALA A 117 -1.96 -8.95 -8.20
C ALA A 117 -2.11 -10.00 -9.32
N ASP A 118 -2.43 -11.24 -8.96
CA ASP A 118 -2.72 -12.30 -9.93
C ASP A 118 -4.01 -12.00 -10.71
N TRP A 119 -5.06 -11.52 -10.03
CA TRP A 119 -6.32 -11.13 -10.66
C TRP A 119 -6.15 -9.96 -11.64
N ASP A 120 -5.39 -8.92 -11.28
CA ASP A 120 -5.09 -7.77 -12.14
C ASP A 120 -4.36 -8.22 -13.42
N ARG A 121 -3.39 -9.16 -13.29
CA ARG A 121 -2.72 -9.76 -14.45
C ARG A 121 -3.70 -10.54 -15.34
N CYS A 122 -4.65 -11.28 -14.76
CA CYS A 122 -5.69 -11.96 -15.52
C CYS A 122 -6.59 -10.96 -16.26
N LEU A 123 -6.98 -9.85 -15.64
CA LEU A 123 -7.79 -8.83 -16.31
C LEU A 123 -7.05 -8.14 -17.47
N GLN A 124 -5.74 -7.92 -17.33
CA GLN A 124 -4.91 -7.39 -18.42
C GLN A 124 -4.89 -8.36 -19.61
N ARG A 125 -4.64 -9.65 -19.37
CA ARG A 125 -4.71 -10.67 -20.43
C ARG A 125 -6.10 -10.77 -21.03
N PHE A 126 -7.15 -10.75 -20.21
CA PHE A 126 -8.54 -10.74 -20.70
C PHE A 126 -8.78 -9.57 -21.65
N ALA A 127 -8.32 -8.36 -21.32
CA ALA A 127 -8.47 -7.18 -22.18
C ALA A 127 -7.74 -7.37 -23.53
N GLU A 128 -6.53 -7.93 -23.51
CA GLU A 128 -5.78 -8.28 -24.73
C GLU A 128 -6.52 -9.33 -25.58
N LYS A 129 -7.06 -10.38 -24.95
CA LYS A 129 -7.84 -11.43 -25.64
C LYS A 129 -9.14 -10.89 -26.20
N LEU A 130 -9.83 -10.03 -25.46
CA LEU A 130 -11.07 -9.39 -25.90
C LEU A 130 -10.81 -8.50 -27.11
N TYR A 131 -9.71 -7.74 -27.11
CA TYR A 131 -9.29 -6.97 -28.28
C TYR A 131 -9.02 -7.89 -29.49
N GLY A 132 -8.25 -8.96 -29.31
CA GLY A 132 -8.00 -9.95 -30.38
C GLY A 132 -9.28 -10.59 -30.91
N PHE A 133 -10.24 -10.89 -30.03
CA PHE A 133 -11.56 -11.38 -30.40
C PHE A 133 -12.34 -10.37 -31.24
N THR A 134 -12.41 -9.10 -30.83
CA THR A 134 -13.14 -8.07 -31.61
C THR A 134 -12.55 -7.88 -33.01
N GLN A 135 -11.23 -7.97 -33.18
CA GLN A 135 -10.59 -7.96 -34.49
C GLN A 135 -10.95 -9.18 -35.34
N ALA A 136 -10.88 -10.39 -34.76
CA ALA A 136 -11.22 -11.63 -35.46
C ALA A 136 -12.71 -11.65 -35.87
N LEU A 137 -13.58 -11.16 -35.00
CA LEU A 137 -15.01 -11.01 -35.23
C LEU A 137 -15.32 -10.02 -36.37
N GLY A 138 -14.66 -8.87 -36.38
CA GLY A 138 -14.78 -7.89 -37.47
C GLY A 138 -14.34 -8.46 -38.82
N ASN A 139 -13.25 -9.23 -38.84
CA ASN A 139 -12.82 -9.94 -40.04
C ASN A 139 -13.84 -10.98 -40.50
N ALA A 140 -14.36 -11.80 -39.58
CA ALA A 140 -15.40 -12.78 -39.89
C ALA A 140 -16.66 -12.12 -40.48
N ARG A 141 -17.08 -10.99 -39.91
CA ARG A 141 -18.20 -10.19 -40.42
C ARG A 141 -17.97 -9.70 -41.86
N ASN A 142 -16.79 -9.16 -42.16
CA ASN A 142 -16.45 -8.68 -43.50
C ASN A 142 -16.39 -9.82 -44.53
N MET A 143 -15.84 -10.97 -44.12
CA MET A 143 -15.78 -12.18 -44.94
C MET A 143 -17.16 -12.82 -45.15
N ALA A 144 -18.07 -12.68 -44.18
CA ALA A 144 -19.45 -13.15 -44.31
C ALA A 144 -20.19 -12.41 -45.43
N THR A 145 -20.05 -11.09 -45.49
CA THR A 145 -20.71 -10.27 -46.53
C THR A 145 -20.21 -10.60 -47.94
N SER A 146 -18.90 -10.77 -48.11
CA SER A 146 -18.28 -11.00 -49.43
C SER A 146 -18.33 -12.46 -49.88
N GLY A 147 -18.33 -13.40 -48.95
CA GLY A 147 -18.25 -14.84 -49.23
C GLY A 147 -19.56 -15.61 -49.08
N TYR A 148 -20.71 -14.93 -48.96
CA TYR A 148 -22.02 -15.60 -48.89
C TYR A 148 -22.61 -15.86 -50.28
N HIS A 149 -23.02 -17.11 -50.53
CA HIS A 149 -23.67 -17.53 -51.77
C HIS A 149 -25.19 -17.57 -51.57
N TRP A 150 -25.90 -16.54 -52.05
CA TRP A 150 -27.35 -16.39 -51.87
C TRP A 150 -28.19 -17.57 -52.40
N GLU A 151 -27.81 -18.15 -53.53
CA GLU A 151 -28.52 -19.28 -54.14
C GLU A 151 -28.41 -20.57 -53.32
N ARG A 152 -27.25 -20.77 -52.67
CA ARG A 152 -26.95 -21.97 -51.87
C ARG A 152 -27.14 -21.76 -50.37
N GLN A 153 -27.45 -20.52 -49.98
CA GLN A 153 -27.58 -20.05 -48.61
C GLN A 153 -26.43 -20.51 -47.71
N ASN A 154 -25.20 -20.43 -48.21
CA ASN A 154 -24.01 -20.89 -47.48
C ASN A 154 -22.81 -19.96 -47.66
N TYR A 155 -21.85 -20.11 -46.74
CA TYR A 155 -20.61 -19.35 -46.75
C TYR A 155 -19.49 -20.08 -47.50
N SER A 156 -18.60 -19.32 -48.11
CA SER A 156 -17.38 -19.81 -48.73
C SER A 156 -16.45 -20.46 -47.68
N GLN A 157 -15.56 -21.35 -48.12
CA GLN A 157 -14.54 -21.96 -47.25
C GLN A 157 -13.66 -20.92 -46.54
N SER A 158 -13.29 -19.85 -47.24
CA SER A 158 -12.50 -18.76 -46.65
C SER A 158 -13.25 -18.02 -45.53
N THR A 159 -14.56 -17.85 -45.69
CA THR A 159 -15.42 -17.26 -44.66
C THR A 159 -15.56 -18.18 -43.45
N LEU A 160 -15.75 -19.49 -43.69
CA LEU A 160 -15.78 -20.48 -42.61
C LEU A 160 -14.47 -20.51 -41.82
N GLN A 161 -13.32 -20.34 -42.48
CA GLN A 161 -12.04 -20.21 -41.81
C GLN A 161 -11.97 -18.94 -40.92
N ALA A 162 -12.53 -17.82 -41.38
CA ALA A 162 -12.60 -16.61 -40.58
C ALA A 162 -13.51 -16.79 -39.34
N PHE A 163 -14.63 -17.50 -39.47
CA PHE A 163 -15.46 -17.90 -38.34
C PHE A 163 -14.69 -18.75 -37.34
N LEU A 164 -13.93 -19.76 -37.79
CA LEU A 164 -13.13 -20.61 -36.90
C LEU A 164 -12.10 -19.81 -36.10
N LEU A 165 -11.44 -18.83 -36.72
CA LEU A 165 -10.50 -17.94 -36.02
C LEU A 165 -11.21 -17.08 -34.96
N ALA A 166 -12.39 -16.55 -35.27
CA ALA A 166 -13.20 -15.80 -34.31
C ALA A 166 -13.72 -16.67 -33.17
N ILE A 167 -14.12 -17.93 -33.44
CA ILE A 167 -14.50 -18.92 -32.42
C ILE A 167 -13.31 -19.20 -31.49
N GLN A 168 -12.12 -19.43 -32.05
CA GLN A 168 -10.91 -19.68 -31.27
C GLN A 168 -10.55 -18.48 -30.39
N ALA A 169 -10.64 -17.26 -30.93
CA ALA A 169 -10.40 -16.05 -30.15
C ALA A 169 -11.45 -15.87 -29.04
N GLY A 170 -12.73 -16.15 -29.32
CA GLY A 170 -13.80 -16.13 -28.32
C GLY A 170 -13.53 -17.11 -27.18
N ARG A 171 -13.04 -18.32 -27.50
CA ARG A 171 -12.66 -19.31 -26.48
C ARG A 171 -11.51 -18.83 -25.59
N GLN A 172 -10.52 -18.13 -26.15
CA GLN A 172 -9.44 -17.54 -25.33
C GLN A 172 -9.95 -16.47 -24.36
N VAL A 173 -10.99 -15.71 -24.73
CA VAL A 173 -11.65 -14.77 -23.82
C VAL A 173 -12.35 -15.52 -22.69
N GLU A 174 -13.08 -16.59 -23.03
CA GLU A 174 -13.78 -17.44 -22.05
C GLU A 174 -12.82 -18.08 -21.04
N ASP A 175 -11.68 -18.61 -21.52
CA ASP A 175 -10.65 -19.20 -20.66
C ASP A 175 -10.12 -18.19 -19.63
N GLU A 176 -9.85 -16.93 -20.04
CA GLU A 176 -9.40 -15.87 -19.12
C GLU A 176 -10.49 -15.44 -18.12
N VAL A 177 -11.77 -15.47 -18.50
CA VAL A 177 -12.89 -15.26 -17.56
C VAL A 177 -12.88 -16.33 -16.48
N THR A 178 -12.73 -17.61 -16.87
CA THR A 178 -12.64 -18.72 -15.92
C THR A 178 -11.43 -18.56 -15.00
N PHE A 179 -10.23 -18.30 -15.54
CA PHE A 179 -9.03 -18.11 -14.71
C PHE A 179 -9.16 -16.96 -13.71
N ALA A 180 -9.72 -15.82 -14.13
CA ALA A 180 -9.94 -14.70 -13.23
C ALA A 180 -10.94 -15.07 -12.12
N ASN A 181 -12.02 -15.77 -12.46
CA ASN A 181 -13.04 -16.18 -11.50
C ASN A 181 -12.54 -17.26 -10.52
N ASP A 182 -11.67 -18.18 -10.96
CA ASP A 182 -11.04 -19.17 -10.10
C ASP A 182 -10.17 -18.50 -9.02
N ILE A 183 -9.45 -17.41 -9.36
CA ILE A 183 -8.69 -16.62 -8.38
C ILE A 183 -9.63 -16.01 -7.34
N VAL A 184 -10.78 -15.47 -7.79
CA VAL A 184 -11.80 -14.93 -6.88
C VAL A 184 -12.35 -16.03 -5.97
N ASP A 185 -12.62 -17.23 -6.49
CA ASP A 185 -13.11 -18.36 -5.69
C ASP A 185 -12.10 -18.83 -4.63
N VAL A 186 -10.82 -18.92 -5.01
CA VAL A 186 -9.73 -19.18 -4.04
C VAL A 186 -9.68 -18.08 -2.98
N GLN A 187 -9.76 -16.81 -3.38
CA GLN A 187 -9.76 -15.69 -2.45
C GLN A 187 -10.97 -15.75 -1.48
N GLN A 188 -12.16 -16.05 -1.99
CA GLN A 188 -13.37 -16.20 -1.17
C GLN A 188 -13.24 -17.33 -0.14
N SER A 189 -12.61 -18.44 -0.52
CA SER A 189 -12.34 -19.54 0.43
C SER A 189 -11.40 -19.12 1.57
N LEU A 190 -10.42 -18.26 1.28
CA LEU A 190 -9.52 -17.70 2.28
C LEU A 190 -10.23 -16.66 3.16
N LEU A 191 -11.11 -15.84 2.57
CA LEU A 191 -11.93 -14.85 3.29
C LEU A 191 -12.87 -15.51 4.31
N ALA A 192 -13.47 -16.66 3.96
CA ALA A 192 -14.33 -17.41 4.89
C ALA A 192 -13.61 -17.87 6.17
N GLN A 193 -12.27 -17.92 6.15
CA GLN A 193 -11.42 -18.31 7.27
C GLN A 193 -10.65 -17.11 7.86
N ALA A 194 -10.87 -15.90 7.34
CA ALA A 194 -10.16 -14.70 7.78
C ALA A 194 -10.83 -14.10 9.02
N SER A 195 -10.02 -13.72 10.01
CA SER A 195 -10.47 -12.94 11.16
C SER A 195 -10.38 -11.43 10.92
N LEU A 196 -9.64 -11.01 9.89
CA LEU A 196 -9.52 -9.61 9.48
C LEU A 196 -10.54 -9.25 8.40
N PRO A 197 -11.13 -8.05 8.45
CA PRO A 197 -12.08 -7.60 7.45
C PRO A 197 -11.39 -7.45 6.11
N ALA A 198 -11.99 -8.03 5.07
CA ALA A 198 -11.56 -7.89 3.69
C ALA A 198 -12.76 -8.11 2.77
N THR A 199 -12.70 -7.51 1.59
CA THR A 199 -13.77 -7.55 0.59
C THR A 199 -13.37 -8.51 -0.53
N ALA A 200 -14.31 -9.33 -0.99
CA ALA A 200 -14.08 -10.21 -2.13
C ALA A 200 -13.82 -9.40 -3.41
N LEU A 201 -12.88 -9.88 -4.21
CA LEU A 201 -12.67 -9.39 -5.56
C LEU A 201 -13.92 -9.64 -6.41
N PRO A 202 -14.21 -8.75 -7.37
CA PRO A 202 -15.38 -8.92 -8.21
C PRO A 202 -15.11 -9.98 -9.30
N LYS A 203 -16.15 -10.73 -9.64
CA LYS A 203 -16.10 -11.73 -10.72
C LYS A 203 -16.37 -11.10 -12.08
N LEU A 204 -15.73 -11.64 -13.11
CA LEU A 204 -16.12 -11.41 -14.49
C LEU A 204 -17.41 -12.18 -14.79
N ARG A 205 -18.33 -11.54 -15.52
CA ARG A 205 -19.52 -12.22 -16.04
C ARG A 205 -19.08 -13.30 -17.03
N ALA A 206 -19.64 -14.50 -16.92
CA ALA A 206 -19.45 -15.54 -17.91
C ALA A 206 -19.95 -15.09 -19.30
N VAL A 207 -19.17 -15.40 -20.34
CA VAL A 207 -19.50 -15.13 -21.74
C VAL A 207 -19.45 -16.43 -22.53
N ASN A 208 -20.16 -16.48 -23.65
CA ASN A 208 -20.22 -17.65 -24.54
C ASN A 208 -19.94 -17.22 -25.99
N PHE A 209 -18.92 -16.38 -26.21
CA PHE A 209 -18.57 -15.83 -27.52
C PHE A 209 -18.22 -16.91 -28.55
N SER A 210 -17.53 -17.96 -28.15
CA SER A 210 -17.17 -19.07 -29.04
C SER A 210 -18.42 -19.76 -29.59
N GLN A 211 -19.37 -20.09 -28.71
CA GLN A 211 -20.64 -20.69 -29.08
C GLN A 211 -21.53 -19.74 -29.90
N TRP A 212 -21.54 -18.45 -29.54
CA TRP A 212 -22.31 -17.44 -30.26
C TRP A 212 -21.80 -17.29 -31.69
N VAL A 213 -20.49 -17.16 -31.91
CA VAL A 213 -19.92 -17.10 -33.28
C VAL A 213 -20.17 -18.40 -34.06
N ALA A 214 -20.09 -19.57 -33.40
CA ALA A 214 -20.42 -20.84 -34.03
C ALA A 214 -21.89 -20.89 -34.50
N MET A 215 -22.82 -20.35 -33.72
CA MET A 215 -24.22 -20.21 -34.13
C MET A 215 -24.33 -19.30 -35.37
N ILE A 216 -23.67 -18.14 -35.38
CA ILE A 216 -23.70 -17.17 -36.50
C ILE A 216 -23.28 -17.81 -37.82
N SER A 217 -22.30 -18.72 -37.80
CA SER A 217 -21.80 -19.39 -39.01
C SER A 217 -22.84 -20.25 -39.75
N ASN A 218 -23.96 -20.56 -39.07
CA ASN A 218 -25.07 -21.35 -39.63
C ASN A 218 -26.29 -20.49 -39.99
N LEU A 219 -26.24 -19.17 -39.79
CA LEU A 219 -27.34 -18.27 -40.07
C LEU A 219 -27.26 -17.68 -41.48
N PRO A 220 -28.41 -17.37 -42.12
CA PRO A 220 -28.44 -16.53 -43.31
C PRO A 220 -27.78 -15.18 -43.05
N LEU A 221 -27.17 -14.57 -44.09
CA LEU A 221 -26.36 -13.35 -43.92
C LEU A 221 -27.10 -12.21 -43.20
N ALA A 222 -28.37 -11.99 -43.49
CA ALA A 222 -29.15 -10.91 -42.86
C ALA A 222 -29.26 -11.09 -41.33
N GLU A 223 -29.56 -12.31 -40.89
CA GLU A 223 -29.64 -12.66 -39.46
C GLU A 223 -28.24 -12.67 -38.82
N ALA A 224 -27.24 -13.18 -39.53
CA ALA A 224 -25.85 -13.17 -39.09
C ALA A 224 -25.34 -11.75 -38.84
N GLN A 225 -25.68 -10.75 -39.68
CA GLN A 225 -25.28 -9.36 -39.48
C GLN A 225 -25.85 -8.78 -38.18
N VAL A 226 -27.13 -9.05 -37.86
CA VAL A 226 -27.74 -8.62 -36.60
C VAL A 226 -26.99 -9.23 -35.41
N GLN A 227 -26.70 -10.53 -35.47
CA GLN A 227 -25.97 -11.22 -34.42
C GLN A 227 -24.52 -10.73 -34.27
N PHE A 228 -23.85 -10.37 -35.37
CA PHE A 228 -22.54 -9.73 -35.34
C PHE A 228 -22.56 -8.37 -34.65
N ASP A 229 -23.61 -7.57 -34.87
CA ASP A 229 -23.77 -6.27 -34.19
C ASP A 229 -24.00 -6.44 -32.69
N GLU A 230 -24.84 -7.41 -32.29
CA GLU A 230 -25.12 -7.71 -30.88
C GLU A 230 -23.87 -8.17 -30.12
N ILE A 231 -23.13 -9.15 -30.66
CA ILE A 231 -21.91 -9.66 -30.00
C ILE A 231 -20.78 -8.61 -30.00
N SER A 232 -20.70 -7.75 -31.03
CA SER A 232 -19.75 -6.62 -31.04
C SER A 232 -20.10 -5.59 -29.97
N ALA A 233 -21.39 -5.28 -29.80
CA ALA A 233 -21.85 -4.36 -28.76
C ALA A 233 -21.59 -4.91 -27.35
N ASP A 234 -21.80 -6.21 -27.13
CA ASP A 234 -21.52 -6.86 -25.85
C ASP A 234 -20.01 -6.87 -25.53
N ALA A 235 -19.16 -7.20 -26.51
CA ALA A 235 -17.71 -7.13 -26.35
C ALA A 235 -17.23 -5.70 -26.05
N LYS A 236 -17.81 -4.69 -26.72
CA LYS A 236 -17.53 -3.28 -26.45
C LYS A 236 -17.94 -2.87 -25.05
N LYS A 237 -19.13 -3.28 -24.59
CA LYS A 237 -19.61 -3.01 -23.22
C LYS A 237 -18.70 -3.64 -22.16
N LEU A 238 -18.16 -4.83 -22.41
CA LEU A 238 -17.20 -5.45 -21.50
C LEU A 238 -15.91 -4.63 -21.40
N SER A 239 -15.40 -4.17 -22.54
CA SER A 239 -14.19 -3.32 -22.61
C SER A 239 -14.38 -1.96 -21.94
N ASP A 240 -15.41 -1.23 -22.36
CA ASP A 240 -15.51 0.22 -22.09
C ASP A 240 -16.21 0.52 -20.76
N GLU A 241 -17.07 -0.38 -20.28
CA GLU A 241 -17.84 -0.18 -19.05
C GLU A 241 -17.45 -1.18 -17.95
N THR A 242 -17.46 -2.47 -18.28
CA THR A 242 -17.34 -3.53 -17.26
C THR A 242 -15.94 -3.59 -16.67
N LEU A 243 -14.90 -3.60 -17.51
CA LEU A 243 -13.52 -3.65 -17.02
C LEU A 243 -13.16 -2.47 -16.11
N PRO A 244 -13.43 -1.19 -16.48
CA PRO A 244 -13.20 -0.06 -15.58
C PRO A 244 -13.94 -0.18 -14.24
N GLN A 245 -15.18 -0.64 -14.25
CA GLN A 245 -15.96 -0.84 -13.02
C GLN A 245 -15.34 -1.91 -12.12
N LEU A 246 -14.87 -3.02 -12.69
CA LEU A 246 -14.19 -4.08 -11.94
C LEU A 246 -12.90 -3.58 -11.30
N TYR A 247 -12.09 -2.83 -12.04
CA TYR A 247 -10.88 -2.21 -11.48
C TYR A 247 -11.21 -1.24 -10.33
N ALA A 248 -12.25 -0.42 -10.46
CA ALA A 248 -12.68 0.50 -9.40
C ALA A 248 -13.14 -0.27 -8.14
N GLN A 249 -13.91 -1.34 -8.29
CA GLN A 249 -14.33 -2.18 -7.17
C GLN A 249 -13.14 -2.87 -6.48
N ALA A 250 -12.19 -3.38 -7.25
CA ALA A 250 -10.97 -4.00 -6.71
C ALA A 250 -10.07 -2.99 -5.99
N GLN A 251 -9.98 -1.75 -6.46
CA GLN A 251 -9.26 -0.67 -5.77
C GLN A 251 -9.86 -0.36 -4.40
N LEU A 252 -11.19 -0.29 -4.30
CA LEU A 252 -11.88 -0.08 -3.02
C LEU A 252 -11.64 -1.25 -2.06
N ALA A 253 -11.65 -2.49 -2.56
CA ALA A 253 -11.35 -3.67 -1.76
C ALA A 253 -9.92 -3.65 -1.20
N ASP A 254 -8.91 -3.29 -2.01
CA ASP A 254 -7.52 -3.20 -1.55
C ASP A 254 -7.27 -2.07 -0.56
N ALA A 255 -7.91 -0.91 -0.75
CA ALA A 255 -7.79 0.20 0.19
C ALA A 255 -8.30 -0.22 1.58
N SER A 256 -9.48 -0.82 1.65
CA SER A 256 -10.06 -1.33 2.89
C SER A 256 -9.18 -2.41 3.54
N GLN A 257 -8.64 -3.34 2.75
CA GLN A 257 -7.78 -4.39 3.26
C GLN A 257 -6.41 -3.87 3.74
N SER A 258 -5.84 -2.89 3.03
CA SER A 258 -4.58 -2.24 3.43
C SER A 258 -4.74 -1.49 4.74
N GLU A 259 -5.86 -0.79 4.93
CA GLU A 259 -6.21 -0.14 6.18
C GLU A 259 -6.36 -1.16 7.33
N ALA A 260 -7.04 -2.29 7.08
CA ALA A 260 -7.20 -3.35 8.07
C ALA A 260 -5.87 -3.99 8.50
N LEU A 261 -4.98 -4.27 7.53
CA LEU A 261 -3.63 -4.78 7.79
C LEU A 261 -2.78 -3.78 8.58
N HIS A 262 -2.79 -2.51 8.18
CA HIS A 262 -2.07 -1.45 8.89
C HIS A 262 -2.59 -1.29 10.33
N GLY A 263 -3.91 -1.21 10.51
CA GLY A 263 -4.54 -1.13 11.82
C GLY A 263 -4.22 -2.34 12.70
N TYR A 264 -4.06 -3.53 12.12
CA TYR A 264 -3.58 -4.71 12.86
C TYR A 264 -2.15 -4.53 13.37
N VAL A 265 -1.21 -4.15 12.50
CA VAL A 265 0.19 -3.90 12.88
C VAL A 265 0.26 -2.83 13.98
N MET A 266 -0.50 -1.74 13.85
CA MET A 266 -0.51 -0.67 14.85
C MET A 266 -1.02 -1.14 16.22
N ARG A 267 -2.04 -2.02 16.27
CA ARG A 267 -2.50 -2.61 17.54
C ARG A 267 -1.46 -3.53 18.18
N VAL A 268 -0.78 -4.35 17.36
CA VAL A 268 0.31 -5.20 17.84
C VAL A 268 1.46 -4.34 18.37
N LEU A 269 1.86 -3.31 17.63
CA LEU A 269 2.88 -2.36 18.02
C LEU A 269 2.56 -1.70 19.37
N GLU A 270 1.32 -1.24 19.56
CA GLU A 270 0.90 -0.63 20.83
C GLU A 270 0.96 -1.62 22.00
N SER A 271 0.54 -2.87 21.78
CA SER A 271 0.68 -3.92 22.79
C SER A 271 2.14 -4.19 23.16
N LEU A 272 3.04 -4.14 22.17
CA LEU A 272 4.47 -4.31 22.39
C LEU A 272 5.08 -3.13 23.15
N ARG A 273 4.70 -1.89 22.81
CA ARG A 273 5.08 -0.67 23.55
C ARG A 273 4.68 -0.75 25.01
N GLY A 274 3.45 -1.20 25.30
CA GLY A 274 2.99 -1.40 26.68
C GLY A 274 3.80 -2.45 27.47
N SER A 275 4.57 -3.30 26.78
CA SER A 275 5.31 -4.41 27.38
C SER A 275 6.80 -4.10 27.61
N ILE A 276 7.31 -2.95 27.14
CA ILE A 276 8.75 -2.62 27.26
C ILE A 276 9.12 -1.84 28.52
N GLY A 277 8.16 -1.42 29.35
CA GLY A 277 8.40 -0.53 30.49
C GLY A 277 9.49 -1.02 31.46
N SER A 278 9.62 -2.32 31.70
CA SER A 278 10.66 -2.88 32.58
C SER A 278 12.08 -2.84 31.98
N PHE A 279 12.23 -2.48 30.71
CA PHE A 279 13.51 -2.37 30.01
C PHE A 279 13.98 -0.92 29.84
N VAL A 280 13.18 0.06 30.25
CA VAL A 280 13.47 1.49 30.07
C VAL A 280 13.95 2.06 31.40
N ASN A 281 15.22 2.48 31.45
CA ASN A 281 15.81 3.15 32.62
C ASN A 281 16.06 4.64 32.31
N PRO A 282 15.28 5.59 32.88
CA PRO A 282 15.40 7.01 32.55
C PRO A 282 16.82 7.58 32.68
N ASP A 283 17.63 7.07 33.61
CA ASP A 283 19.01 7.51 33.84
C ASP A 283 19.94 7.24 32.63
N GLU A 284 19.54 6.33 31.73
CA GLU A 284 20.30 5.95 30.54
C GLU A 284 19.84 6.69 29.28
N THR A 285 18.94 7.66 29.40
CA THR A 285 18.30 8.32 28.25
C THR A 285 19.30 9.02 27.34
N GLU A 286 20.23 9.81 27.89
CA GLU A 286 21.24 10.52 27.09
C GLU A 286 22.13 9.54 26.30
N ALA A 287 22.58 8.47 26.96
CA ALA A 287 23.39 7.43 26.34
C ALA A 287 22.63 6.72 25.21
N ASN A 288 21.35 6.40 25.42
CA ASN A 288 20.50 5.73 24.42
C ASN A 288 20.17 6.62 23.22
N VAL A 289 19.97 7.92 23.42
CA VAL A 289 19.77 8.89 22.32
C VAL A 289 21.03 8.95 21.46
N ALA A 290 22.20 9.12 22.08
CA ALA A 290 23.48 9.18 21.36
C ALA A 290 23.82 7.85 20.66
N ASP A 291 23.51 6.71 21.29
CA ASP A 291 23.71 5.39 20.69
C ASP A 291 22.77 5.15 19.49
N SER A 292 21.54 5.66 19.56
CA SER A 292 20.58 5.58 18.45
C SER A 292 21.04 6.38 17.23
N GLU A 293 21.63 7.56 17.45
CA GLU A 293 22.25 8.32 16.36
C GLU A 293 23.44 7.58 15.74
N ARG A 294 24.32 6.98 16.58
CA ARG A 294 25.45 6.17 16.10
C ARG A 294 24.99 4.96 15.28
N MET A 295 23.97 4.24 15.75
CA MET A 295 23.36 3.11 15.03
C MET A 295 22.84 3.54 13.66
N LEU A 296 22.11 4.66 13.58
CA LEU A 296 21.61 5.19 12.31
C LEU A 296 22.76 5.59 11.36
N ALA A 297 23.82 6.21 11.87
CA ALA A 297 25.00 6.55 11.08
C ALA A 297 25.73 5.30 10.55
N GLU A 298 25.77 4.21 11.31
CA GLU A 298 26.29 2.91 10.87
C GLU A 298 25.42 2.28 9.79
N LEU A 299 24.09 2.27 9.97
CA LEU A 299 23.16 1.77 8.96
C LEU A 299 23.26 2.54 7.64
N ALA A 300 23.43 3.87 7.72
CA ALA A 300 23.63 4.70 6.53
C ALA A 300 24.95 4.39 5.81
N ARG A 301 26.04 4.18 6.56
CA ARG A 301 27.34 3.79 5.98
C ARG A 301 27.31 2.44 5.29
N ASN A 302 26.51 1.51 5.81
CA ASN A 302 26.37 0.16 5.27
C ASN A 302 25.30 0.05 4.18
N SER A 303 24.57 1.14 3.87
CA SER A 303 23.60 1.16 2.78
C SER A 303 24.29 1.43 1.43
N VAL A 304 23.76 0.83 0.36
CA VAL A 304 24.28 0.98 -1.02
C VAL A 304 24.34 2.44 -1.48
N LEU A 305 23.50 3.31 -0.90
CA LEU A 305 23.40 4.73 -1.24
C LEU A 305 24.16 5.65 -0.25
N GLY A 306 24.79 5.11 0.80
CA GLY A 306 25.46 5.90 1.83
C GLY A 306 24.52 6.83 2.61
N ARG A 307 23.21 6.54 2.59
CA ARG A 307 22.14 7.33 3.21
C ARG A 307 21.21 6.41 3.97
N LEU A 308 20.53 6.94 4.99
CA LEU A 308 19.43 6.21 5.63
C LEU A 308 18.39 5.87 4.55
N PRO A 309 17.84 4.64 4.51
CA PRO A 309 16.75 4.32 3.61
C PRO A 309 15.63 5.32 3.87
N THR A 310 15.20 6.01 2.81
CA THR A 310 14.03 6.89 2.82
C THR A 310 12.77 6.06 2.97
#